data_AF-A0A5N9HEE2-F1
#
_entry.id   AF-A0A5N9HEE2-F1
#
_cell.length_a   1.000
_cell.length_b   1.000
_cell.length_c   1.000
_cell.angle_alpha   90.00
_cell.angle_beta   90.00
_cell.angle_gamma   90.00
#
_symmetry.space_group_name_H-M   'P 1'
#
loop_
_entity.id
_entity.type
_entity.pdbx_description
1 polymer ?
#
loop_
_entity_poly.entity_id
_entity_poly.type
_entity_poly.pdbx_seq_one_letter_code
_entity_poly.pdbx_strand_id
1 'polypeptide(L)'
;MPLDNLPLLPTTVIGSYALPSWQLTALAEIEKGNYGPTDTQEMFDDAVNIAIMDQERAGIDIISDGEMRRWYFVQSFLDRMTGIVPDPLM
;
A
#
# COMPACT_ATOMS: atom_id res chain seq x y z
N MET A 1 4.62 -16.51 10.44
CA MET A 1 4.70 -17.90 10.96
C MET A 1 4.42 -18.87 9.81
N PRO A 2 4.93 -20.11 9.83
CA PRO A 2 4.45 -21.16 8.92
C PRO A 2 2.93 -21.33 9.07
N LEU A 3 2.22 -21.56 7.96
CA LEU A 3 0.75 -21.71 7.96
C LEU A 3 0.27 -22.84 8.89
N ASP A 4 1.13 -23.82 9.14
CA ASP A 4 0.85 -24.99 9.99
C ASP A 4 0.76 -24.66 11.49
N ASN A 5 1.06 -23.41 11.90
CA ASN A 5 1.08 -22.98 13.31
C ASN A 5 -0.01 -21.94 13.65
N LEU A 6 -1.06 -21.85 12.84
CA LEU A 6 -2.17 -20.91 13.03
C LEU A 6 -3.17 -21.43 14.10
N PRO A 7 -3.87 -20.52 14.81
CA PRO A 7 -4.93 -20.91 15.74
C PRO A 7 -6.14 -21.51 14.99
N LEU A 8 -7.06 -22.14 15.71
CA LEU A 8 -8.27 -22.75 15.15
C LEU A 8 -9.12 -21.76 14.32
N LEU A 9 -9.14 -20.50 14.74
CA LEU A 9 -9.84 -19.40 14.05
C LEU A 9 -8.82 -18.29 13.75
N PRO A 10 -8.06 -18.41 12.65
CA PRO A 10 -7.06 -17.40 12.29
C PRO A 10 -7.74 -16.10 11.85
N THR A 11 -7.11 -15.00 12.20
CA THR A 11 -7.51 -13.64 11.85
C THR A 11 -6.67 -13.13 10.68
N THR A 12 -7.29 -12.32 9.83
CA THR A 12 -6.61 -11.69 8.71
C THR A 12 -7.29 -10.39 8.30
N VAL A 13 -6.64 -9.64 7.43
CA VAL A 13 -7.17 -8.44 6.77
C VAL A 13 -7.45 -8.72 5.29
N ILE A 14 -8.28 -7.90 4.66
CA ILE A 14 -8.71 -8.11 3.26
C ILE A 14 -8.02 -7.19 2.24
N GLY A 15 -7.10 -6.33 2.66
CA GLY A 15 -6.38 -5.41 1.77
C GLY A 15 -6.00 -4.10 2.43
N SER A 16 -6.36 -2.99 1.76
CA SER A 16 -5.95 -1.61 2.09
C SER A 16 -6.03 -1.28 3.58
N TYR A 17 -4.97 -0.65 4.08
CA TYR A 17 -4.92 -0.07 5.41
C TYR A 17 -5.04 1.46 5.34
N ALA A 18 -5.33 2.10 6.46
CA ALA A 18 -5.54 3.54 6.50
C ALA A 18 -4.23 4.28 6.16
N LEU A 19 -4.27 5.11 5.12
CA LEU A 19 -3.12 5.93 4.73
C LEU A 19 -2.84 7.00 5.80
N PRO A 20 -1.62 7.06 6.35
CA PRO A 20 -1.24 8.14 7.22
C PRO A 20 -1.31 9.50 6.51
N SER A 21 -1.66 10.57 7.25
CA SER A 21 -1.77 11.91 6.66
C SER A 21 -0.48 12.41 6.00
N TRP A 22 0.67 12.06 6.58
CA TRP A 22 1.98 12.41 6.01
C TRP A 22 2.22 11.72 4.66
N GLN A 23 1.67 10.52 4.45
CA GLN A 23 1.81 9.80 3.19
C GLN A 23 1.05 10.52 2.08
N LEU A 24 -0.17 10.98 2.38
CA LEU A 24 -0.97 11.77 1.44
C LEU A 24 -0.26 13.06 1.04
N THR A 25 0.34 13.77 2.01
CA THR A 25 1.11 14.99 1.72
C THR A 25 2.39 14.71 0.95
N ALA A 26 3.09 13.61 1.24
CA ALA A 26 4.30 13.21 0.53
C ALA A 26 4.01 12.85 -0.93
N LEU A 27 2.90 12.16 -1.20
CA LEU A 27 2.46 11.83 -2.56
C LEU A 27 2.23 13.08 -3.40
N ALA A 28 1.62 14.12 -2.82
CA ALA A 28 1.45 15.41 -3.49
C ALA A 28 2.78 16.12 -3.80
N GLU A 29 3.82 15.92 -2.99
CA GLU A 29 5.16 16.47 -3.23
C GLU A 29 5.98 15.63 -4.22
N ILE A 30 5.77 14.32 -4.25
CA ILE A 30 6.33 13.41 -5.26
C ILE A 30 5.78 13.76 -6.65
N GLU A 31 4.47 14.02 -6.78
CA GLU A 31 3.88 14.48 -8.05
C GLU A 31 4.47 15.80 -8.53
N LYS A 32 4.90 16.67 -7.62
CA LYS A 32 5.59 17.94 -7.95
C LYS A 32 7.07 17.77 -8.27
N GLY A 33 7.63 16.56 -8.09
CA GLY A 33 9.05 16.28 -8.32
C GLY A 33 9.98 16.72 -7.18
N ASN A 34 9.44 16.95 -5.97
CA ASN A 34 10.23 17.40 -4.82
C ASN A 34 10.90 16.26 -4.04
N TYR A 35 10.66 15.01 -4.44
CA TYR A 35 11.24 13.81 -3.84
C TYR A 35 12.13 13.11 -4.86
N GLY A 36 13.31 12.68 -4.42
CA GLY A 36 14.16 11.78 -5.18
C GLY A 36 13.58 10.35 -5.23
N PRO A 37 14.13 9.49 -6.10
CA PRO A 37 13.72 8.08 -6.16
C PRO A 37 13.90 7.34 -4.82
N THR A 38 15.00 7.62 -4.10
CA THR A 38 15.27 7.02 -2.79
C THR A 38 14.27 7.51 -1.73
N ASP A 39 14.00 8.81 -1.69
CA ASP A 39 13.04 9.40 -0.74
C ASP A 39 11.63 8.84 -0.96
N THR A 40 11.26 8.63 -2.24
CA THR A 40 9.99 8.01 -2.61
C THR A 40 9.91 6.56 -2.13
N GLN A 41 10.99 5.80 -2.31
CA GLN A 41 11.05 4.41 -1.85
C GLN A 41 10.97 4.32 -0.32
N GLU A 42 11.75 5.13 0.39
CA GLU A 42 11.76 5.21 1.85
C GLU A 42 10.36 5.53 2.39
N MET A 43 9.70 6.57 1.84
CA MET A 43 8.35 6.97 2.23
C MET A 43 7.35 5.79 2.15
N PHE A 44 7.42 5.00 1.07
CA PHE A 44 6.56 3.84 0.91
C PHE A 44 6.94 2.66 1.82
N ASP A 45 8.23 2.43 2.03
CA ASP A 45 8.73 1.40 2.95
C ASP A 45 8.24 1.69 4.37
N ASP A 46 8.31 2.94 4.81
CA ASP A 46 7.83 3.39 6.12
C ASP A 46 6.31 3.22 6.28
N ALA A 47 5.54 3.54 5.23
CA ALA A 47 4.09 3.35 5.24
C ALA A 47 3.72 1.87 5.43
N VAL A 48 4.39 0.98 4.69
CA VAL A 48 4.22 -0.48 4.81
C VAL A 48 4.61 -0.95 6.22
N ASN A 49 5.74 -0.48 6.74
CA ASN A 49 6.21 -0.86 8.08
C ASN A 49 5.19 -0.47 9.16
N ILE A 50 4.58 0.72 9.06
CA ILE A 50 3.53 1.14 10.00
C ILE A 50 2.30 0.24 9.93
N ALA A 51 1.83 -0.10 8.72
CA ALA A 51 0.70 -1.01 8.55
C ALA A 51 0.99 -2.40 9.15
N ILE A 52 2.20 -2.92 8.95
CA ILE A 52 2.64 -4.20 9.52
C ILE A 52 2.70 -4.11 11.05
N MET A 53 3.36 -3.09 11.60
CA MET A 53 3.50 -2.92 13.04
C MET A 53 2.14 -2.84 13.74
N ASP A 54 1.17 -2.14 13.17
CA ASP A 54 -0.16 -2.05 13.75
C ASP A 54 -0.91 -3.39 13.72
N GLN A 55 -0.81 -4.14 12.63
CA GLN A 55 -1.41 -5.48 12.51
C GLN A 55 -0.76 -6.48 13.48
N GLU A 56 0.57 -6.44 13.63
CA GLU A 56 1.29 -7.27 14.61
C GLU A 56 0.90 -6.92 16.05
N ARG A 57 0.81 -5.63 16.38
CA ARG A 57 0.35 -5.16 17.69
C ARG A 57 -1.09 -5.55 17.99
N ALA A 58 -1.94 -5.58 16.97
CA ALA A 58 -3.32 -6.06 17.07
C ALA A 58 -3.44 -7.59 17.19
N GLY A 59 -2.35 -8.33 16.98
CA GLY A 59 -2.34 -9.79 17.05
C GLY A 59 -2.98 -10.47 15.83
N ILE A 60 -2.94 -9.83 14.65
CA ILE A 60 -3.45 -10.42 13.40
C ILE A 60 -2.52 -11.57 12.96
N ASP A 61 -3.10 -12.74 12.67
CA ASP A 61 -2.31 -13.94 12.35
C ASP A 61 -1.70 -13.91 10.95
N ILE A 62 -2.48 -13.44 9.96
CA ILE A 62 -2.07 -13.30 8.57
C ILE A 62 -2.24 -11.83 8.18
N ILE A 63 -1.11 -11.13 8.12
CA ILE A 63 -1.04 -9.69 7.84
C ILE A 63 -0.85 -9.41 6.34
N SER A 64 -1.09 -8.15 5.94
CA SER A 64 -0.76 -7.64 4.61
C SER A 64 0.14 -6.41 4.70
N ASP A 65 0.68 -5.96 3.56
CA ASP A 65 1.42 -4.69 3.44
C ASP A 65 0.52 -3.44 3.47
N GLY A 66 -0.80 -3.63 3.67
CA GLY A 66 -1.80 -2.57 3.69
C GLY A 66 -2.01 -1.90 2.34
N GLU A 67 -1.51 -2.47 1.23
CA GLU A 67 -1.53 -1.90 -0.11
C GLU A 67 -0.96 -0.46 -0.15
N MET A 68 -0.02 -0.15 0.75
CA MET A 68 0.50 1.20 0.99
C MET A 68 1.24 1.80 -0.20
N ARG A 69 1.66 0.98 -1.16
CA ARG A 69 2.35 1.43 -2.38
C ARG A 69 1.39 1.71 -3.54
N ARG A 70 0.09 1.56 -3.32
CA ARG A 70 -0.93 1.66 -4.37
C ARG A 70 -1.65 3.00 -4.29
N TRP A 71 -1.66 3.70 -5.42
CA TRP A 71 -2.51 4.87 -5.66
C TRP A 71 -3.76 4.43 -6.42
N TYR A 72 -4.89 4.37 -5.71
CA TYR A 72 -6.19 3.85 -6.18
C TYR A 72 -6.20 2.37 -6.64
N PHE A 73 -7.33 1.70 -6.42
CA PHE A 73 -7.46 0.25 -6.61
C PHE A 73 -7.12 -0.24 -8.03
N VAL A 74 -7.53 0.51 -9.07
CA VAL A 74 -7.38 0.10 -10.48
C VAL A 74 -6.36 0.94 -11.24
N GLN A 75 -6.27 2.25 -10.96
CA GLN A 75 -5.57 3.20 -11.84
C GLN A 75 -4.06 2.95 -11.90
N SER A 76 -3.43 2.69 -10.75
CA SER A 76 -2.02 2.32 -10.69
C SER A 76 -1.64 1.05 -11.47
N PHE A 77 -2.59 0.16 -11.74
CA PHE A 77 -2.35 -1.02 -12.58
C PHE A 77 -2.34 -0.66 -14.07
N LEU A 78 -3.16 0.31 -14.48
CA LEU A 78 -3.25 0.77 -15.88
C LEU A 78 -1.92 1.38 -16.35
N ASP A 79 -1.22 2.11 -15.48
CA ASP A 79 0.07 2.75 -15.80
C ASP A 79 1.18 1.75 -16.15
N ARG A 80 1.02 0.48 -15.76
CA ARG A 80 1.98 -0.60 -16.03
C ARG A 80 1.65 -1.39 -17.30
N MET A 81 0.53 -1.05 -17.96
CA MET A 81 0.07 -1.70 -19.18
C MET A 81 0.27 -0.79 -20.39
N THR A 82 0.52 -1.41 -21.54
CA THR A 82 0.61 -0.70 -22.83
C THR A 82 -0.65 -0.97 -23.66
N GLY A 83 -0.99 -0.05 -24.56
CA GLY A 83 -2.14 -0.20 -25.46
C GLY A 83 -3.51 0.18 -24.87
N ILE A 84 -3.55 0.76 -23.67
CA ILE A 84 -4.77 1.31 -23.08
C ILE A 84 -4.90 2.76 -23.50
N VAL A 85 -6.05 3.13 -24.04
CA VAL A 85 -6.38 4.51 -24.43
C VAL A 85 -7.67 4.94 -23.73
N PRO A 86 -7.79 6.20 -23.28
CA PRO A 86 -9.04 6.73 -22.79
C PRO A 86 -10.13 6.59 -23.87
N ASP A 87 -11.33 6.21 -23.45
CA ASP A 87 -12.49 6.25 -24.34
C ASP A 87 -12.81 7.73 -24.63
N PRO A 88 -12.79 8.19 -25.89
CA PRO A 88 -13.05 9.59 -26.23
C PRO A 88 -14.47 10.08 -25.88
N LEU A 89 -15.37 9.19 -25.47
CA LEU A 89 -16.74 9.51 -25.06
C LEU A 89 -16.94 9.57 -23.53
N MET A 90 -15.88 9.39 -22.73
CA MET A 90 -15.82 9.69 -21.30
C MET A 90 -14.84 10.83 -21.02
#